data_AF-A0A3M2CH43-F1
#
_entry.id   AF-A0A3M2CH43-F1
#
_cell.length_a   1.000
_cell.length_b   1.000
_cell.length_c   1.000
_cell.angle_alpha   90.00
_cell.angle_beta   90.00
_cell.angle_gamma   90.00
#
_symmetry.space_group_name_H-M   'P 1'
#
loop_
_entity.id
_entity.type
_entity.pdbx_description
1 polymer ?
#
loop_
_entity_poly.entity_id
_entity_poly.type
_entity_poly.pdbx_seq_one_letter_code
_entity_poly.pdbx_strand_id
1 'polypeptide(L)'
;MSVDLARPVAATRPARAKPRLYYTLRPPRRIAPTPPTGPPRDRRPEPAMTNLLRRYPPGTRVRVTQQTPRMRGVWTNTVEGTVLRAGQAKTGSWFAHARDDRLWLDRLELRLDDGEEVVVNLDQYSRIETIGEPASAPPAA
;
A
#
# COMPACT_ATOMS: atom_id res chain seq x y z
N MET A 1 -86.68 19.11 -17.15
CA MET A 1 -85.94 20.02 -16.24
C MET A 1 -84.68 19.30 -15.79
N SER A 2 -83.53 19.98 -15.81
CA SER A 2 -82.29 19.63 -15.08
C SER A 2 -81.51 18.40 -15.57
N VAL A 3 -80.19 18.41 -15.76
CA VAL A 3 -79.12 19.43 -15.73
C VAL A 3 -77.97 18.89 -16.58
N ASP A 4 -77.17 19.82 -17.11
CA ASP A 4 -76.03 19.62 -17.99
C ASP A 4 -74.88 18.76 -17.40
N LEU A 5 -74.12 18.16 -18.31
CA LEU A 5 -73.02 17.23 -18.09
C LEU A 5 -71.77 17.94 -17.54
N ALA A 6 -71.35 17.59 -16.33
CA ALA A 6 -70.01 17.91 -15.82
C ALA A 6 -69.23 16.61 -15.57
N ARG A 7 -68.27 16.29 -16.45
CA ARG A 7 -67.22 15.30 -16.18
C ARG A 7 -66.13 15.94 -15.31
N PRO A 8 -65.78 15.39 -14.12
CA PRO A 8 -64.59 15.83 -13.42
C PRO A 8 -63.32 15.17 -14.00
N VAL A 9 -62.31 16.02 -14.18
CA VAL A 9 -60.91 15.71 -14.50
C VAL A 9 -60.27 14.89 -13.37
N ALA A 10 -59.43 13.93 -13.74
CA ALA A 10 -58.66 13.07 -12.84
C ALA A 10 -57.78 13.90 -11.88
N ALA A 11 -58.07 13.83 -10.58
CA ALA A 11 -57.23 14.39 -9.54
C ALA A 11 -56.06 13.44 -9.25
N THR A 12 -54.86 13.84 -9.67
CA THR A 12 -53.60 13.20 -9.26
C THR A 12 -53.40 13.42 -7.76
N ARG A 13 -53.22 12.33 -7.00
CA ARG A 13 -52.87 12.38 -5.57
C ARG A 13 -51.55 13.13 -5.37
N PRO A 14 -51.46 14.12 -4.47
CA PRO A 14 -50.19 14.74 -4.15
C PRO A 14 -49.31 13.76 -3.36
N ALA A 15 -48.03 13.69 -3.75
CA ALA A 15 -47.00 12.97 -3.03
C ALA A 15 -46.83 13.56 -1.62
N ARG A 16 -46.78 12.67 -0.63
CA ARG A 16 -46.62 13.00 0.79
C ARG A 16 -45.23 13.65 1.02
N ALA A 17 -45.22 14.94 1.33
CA ALA A 17 -44.00 15.66 1.69
C ALA A 17 -43.42 15.12 3.01
N LYS A 18 -42.13 14.79 3.03
CA LYS A 18 -41.37 14.44 4.24
C LYS A 18 -40.92 15.73 4.95
N PRO A 19 -40.99 15.83 6.28
CA PRO A 19 -40.60 17.04 7.00
C PRO A 19 -39.08 17.25 6.92
N ARG A 20 -38.66 18.45 6.50
CA ARG A 20 -37.28 18.93 6.63
C ARG A 20 -37.06 19.40 8.06
N LEU A 21 -36.37 18.60 8.86
CA LEU A 21 -35.78 19.07 10.11
C LEU A 21 -34.57 19.96 9.75
N TYR A 22 -34.64 21.25 10.03
CA TYR A 22 -33.46 22.12 10.00
C TYR A 22 -32.80 22.08 11.37
N TYR A 23 -31.59 21.51 11.47
CA TYR A 23 -30.73 21.76 12.62
C TYR A 23 -30.15 23.18 12.49
N THR A 24 -30.45 24.07 13.42
CA THR A 24 -29.73 25.33 13.59
C THR A 24 -28.38 25.03 14.23
N LEU A 25 -27.33 24.99 13.41
CA LEU A 25 -25.95 24.85 13.88
C LEU A 25 -25.50 26.18 14.50
N ARG A 26 -25.29 26.22 15.82
CA ARG A 26 -24.42 27.23 16.44
C ARG A 26 -23.00 27.05 15.87
N PRO A 27 -22.29 28.12 15.47
CA PRO A 27 -20.91 27.98 15.03
C PRO A 27 -20.03 27.51 16.21
N PRO A 28 -19.12 26.54 16.02
CA PRO A 28 -18.19 26.15 17.06
C PRO A 28 -17.21 27.29 17.35
N ARG A 29 -16.90 27.52 18.63
CA ARG A 29 -15.81 28.41 19.05
C ARG A 29 -14.52 27.94 18.36
N ARG A 30 -13.80 28.86 17.73
CA ARG A 30 -12.52 28.60 17.05
C ARG A 30 -11.47 28.25 18.11
N ILE A 31 -11.28 26.96 18.38
CA ILE A 31 -10.18 26.45 19.20
C ILE A 31 -8.92 26.58 18.33
N ALA A 32 -7.94 27.38 18.77
CA ALA A 32 -6.64 27.44 18.12
C ALA A 32 -5.99 26.04 18.17
N PRO A 33 -5.39 25.53 17.09
CA PRO A 33 -4.76 24.22 17.11
C PRO A 33 -3.57 24.26 18.08
N THR A 34 -3.64 23.44 19.12
CA THR A 34 -2.49 23.19 20.01
C THR A 34 -1.36 22.58 19.17
N PRO A 35 -0.10 23.05 19.26
CA PRO A 35 1.00 22.39 18.56
C PRO A 35 1.10 20.93 19.04
N PRO A 36 1.32 19.95 18.15
CA PRO A 36 1.36 18.55 18.53
C PRO A 36 2.53 18.32 19.48
N THR A 37 2.23 18.10 20.77
CA THR A 37 3.21 17.77 21.81
C THR A 37 3.46 16.25 21.80
N GLY A 38 4.00 15.74 20.70
CA GLY A 38 4.37 14.34 20.56
C GLY A 38 5.48 14.18 19.53
N PRO A 39 6.30 13.10 19.61
CA PRO A 39 7.33 12.84 18.62
C PRO A 39 6.71 12.75 17.21
N PRO A 40 7.48 13.03 16.13
CA PRO A 40 6.96 12.97 14.76
C PRO A 40 6.31 11.60 14.53
N ARG A 41 5.02 11.62 14.15
CA ARG A 41 4.16 10.43 14.07
C ARG A 41 4.46 9.53 12.87
N ASP A 42 5.33 9.96 11.96
CA ASP A 42 5.82 9.22 10.80
C ASP A 42 7.17 8.53 11.11
N ARG A 43 7.30 7.97 12.33
CA ARG A 43 8.51 7.22 12.70
C ARG A 43 8.63 6.01 11.76
N ARG A 44 9.61 6.08 10.86
CA ARG A 44 10.18 4.95 10.13
C ARG A 44 10.33 3.76 11.09
N PRO A 45 9.84 2.55 10.75
CA PRO A 45 10.21 1.38 11.53
C PRO A 45 11.72 1.13 11.39
N GLU A 46 12.47 1.20 12.49
CA GLU A 46 13.85 0.69 12.62
C GLU A 46 13.83 -0.34 13.76
N PRO A 47 14.40 -1.57 13.60
CA PRO A 47 15.71 -1.82 13.03
C PRO A 47 15.79 -2.95 11.95
N ALA A 48 14.83 -3.08 11.04
CA ALA A 48 14.98 -4.01 9.90
C ALA A 48 15.94 -3.46 8.81
N MET A 49 15.98 -2.13 8.63
CA MET A 49 16.80 -1.39 7.66
C MET A 49 18.27 -1.80 7.66
N THR A 50 18.80 -2.08 8.85
CA THR A 50 20.22 -2.36 9.06
C THR A 50 20.60 -3.75 8.58
N ASN A 51 19.68 -4.72 8.56
CA ASN A 51 20.06 -6.10 8.32
C ASN A 51 20.13 -6.44 6.82
N LEU A 52 19.20 -5.96 6.00
CA LEU A 52 19.19 -6.31 4.57
C LEU A 52 20.37 -5.72 3.79
N LEU A 53 20.67 -4.42 3.96
CA LEU A 53 21.82 -3.78 3.31
C LEU A 53 23.15 -4.40 3.77
N ARG A 54 23.25 -4.78 5.06
CA ARG A 54 24.46 -5.45 5.59
C ARG A 54 24.60 -6.89 5.10
N ARG A 55 23.48 -7.60 4.95
CA ARG A 55 23.46 -9.01 4.57
C ARG A 55 23.58 -9.21 3.06
N TYR A 56 23.11 -8.25 2.27
CA TYR A 56 23.10 -8.27 0.81
C TYR A 56 23.56 -6.91 0.26
N PRO A 57 24.87 -6.61 0.30
CA PRO A 57 25.40 -5.37 -0.26
C PRO A 57 25.19 -5.30 -1.78
N PRO A 58 25.15 -4.09 -2.38
CA PRO A 58 25.14 -3.94 -3.82
C PRO A 58 26.27 -4.72 -4.51
N GLY A 59 25.98 -5.32 -5.65
CA GLY A 59 26.88 -6.24 -6.36
C GLY A 59 26.76 -7.70 -5.93
N THR A 60 26.03 -8.02 -4.86
CA THR A 60 25.80 -9.41 -4.44
C THR A 60 24.86 -10.12 -5.41
N ARG A 61 25.25 -11.30 -5.90
CA ARG A 61 24.38 -12.17 -6.69
C ARG A 61 23.45 -12.97 -5.77
N VAL A 62 22.14 -12.81 -5.94
CA VAL A 62 21.13 -13.44 -5.08
C VAL A 62 20.07 -14.18 -5.89
N ARG A 63 19.49 -15.20 -5.28
CA ARG A 63 18.23 -15.84 -5.64
C ARG A 63 17.19 -15.48 -4.58
N VAL A 64 16.08 -14.92 -5.02
CA VAL A 64 14.93 -14.63 -4.17
C VAL A 64 13.83 -15.61 -4.53
N THR A 65 13.37 -16.38 -3.55
CA THR A 65 12.24 -17.29 -3.68
C THR A 65 11.08 -16.77 -2.85
N GLN A 66 9.91 -16.60 -3.48
CA GLN A 66 8.70 -16.14 -2.82
C GLN A 66 7.64 -17.22 -2.88
N GLN A 67 6.94 -17.40 -1.76
CA GLN A 67 5.85 -18.36 -1.66
C GLN A 67 4.55 -17.66 -1.34
N THR A 68 3.53 -17.87 -2.19
CA THR A 68 2.17 -17.37 -1.98
C THR A 68 1.27 -18.54 -1.60
N PRO A 69 0.81 -18.62 -0.35
CA PRO A 69 -0.20 -19.59 0.06
C PRO A 69 -1.46 -19.41 -0.77
N ARG A 70 -2.05 -20.51 -1.23
CA ARG A 70 -3.37 -20.52 -1.89
C ARG A 70 -4.34 -21.37 -1.10
N MET A 71 -5.63 -21.27 -1.46
CA MET A 71 -6.68 -22.12 -0.88
C MET A 71 -6.35 -23.62 -0.99
N ARG A 72 -5.63 -24.02 -2.05
CA ARG A 72 -4.98 -25.33 -2.16
C ARG A 72 -3.56 -25.16 -2.68
N GLY A 73 -2.59 -25.65 -1.93
CA GLY A 73 -1.18 -25.64 -2.30
C GLY A 73 -0.48 -24.28 -2.12
N VAL A 74 0.76 -24.22 -2.59
CA VAL A 74 1.64 -23.04 -2.51
C VAL A 74 2.14 -22.72 -3.91
N TRP A 75 2.03 -21.46 -4.31
CA TRP A 75 2.72 -20.99 -5.50
C TRP A 75 4.11 -20.49 -5.11
N THR A 76 5.15 -21.06 -5.73
CA THR A 76 6.52 -20.58 -5.59
C THR A 76 6.97 -19.82 -6.84
N ASN A 77 7.58 -18.65 -6.67
CA ASN A 77 8.25 -17.89 -7.72
C ASN A 77 9.71 -17.66 -7.33
N THR A 78 10.63 -17.68 -8.29
CA THR A 78 12.07 -17.47 -8.07
C THR A 78 12.59 -16.42 -9.04
N VAL A 79 13.35 -15.45 -8.51
CA VAL A 79 14.01 -14.40 -9.28
C VAL A 79 15.49 -14.38 -8.91
N GLU A 80 16.36 -14.35 -9.92
CA GLU A 80 17.81 -14.30 -9.72
C GLU A 80 18.39 -13.04 -10.33
N GLY A 81 19.29 -12.39 -9.61
CA GLY A 81 19.85 -11.12 -10.05
C GLY A 81 20.96 -10.62 -9.16
N THR A 82 21.60 -9.55 -9.61
CA THR A 82 22.60 -8.82 -8.84
C THR A 82 21.92 -7.67 -8.10
N VAL A 83 22.14 -7.56 -6.79
CA VAL A 83 21.59 -6.49 -5.97
C VAL A 83 22.13 -5.14 -6.44
N LEU A 84 21.23 -4.24 -6.83
CA LEU A 84 21.53 -2.84 -7.06
C LEU A 84 21.36 -2.05 -5.77
N ARG A 85 20.26 -2.32 -5.06
CA ARG A 85 19.89 -1.63 -3.83
C ARG A 85 19.00 -2.49 -2.95
N ALA A 86 19.18 -2.35 -1.64
CA ALA A 86 18.28 -2.91 -0.64
C ALA A 86 17.74 -1.78 0.24
N GLY A 87 16.47 -1.86 0.64
CA GLY A 87 15.90 -0.87 1.56
C GLY A 87 14.40 -1.02 1.74
N GLN A 88 13.82 -0.08 2.49
CA GLN A 88 12.38 -0.02 2.68
C GLN A 88 11.75 1.11 1.88
N ALA A 89 10.57 0.85 1.33
CA ALA A 89 9.78 1.86 0.66
C ALA A 89 8.30 1.74 1.06
N LYS A 90 7.64 2.90 1.14
CA LYS A 90 6.19 2.97 1.37
C LYS A 90 5.47 2.42 0.14
N THR A 91 4.42 1.65 0.37
CA THR A 91 3.42 1.33 -0.65
C THR A 91 2.24 2.27 -0.50
N GLY A 92 1.65 2.67 -1.63
CA GLY A 92 0.36 3.35 -1.67
C GLY A 92 -0.81 2.36 -1.72
N SER A 93 -0.68 1.19 -1.09
CA SER A 93 -1.72 0.16 -1.15
C SER A 93 -2.95 0.58 -0.36
N TRP A 94 -4.06 0.84 -1.06
CA TRP A 94 -5.37 1.12 -0.49
C TRP A 94 -5.91 -0.04 0.38
N PHE A 95 -5.37 -1.25 0.23
CA PHE A 95 -5.78 -2.44 0.98
C PHE A 95 -5.05 -2.60 2.32
N ALA A 96 -3.97 -1.84 2.55
CA ALA A 96 -3.27 -1.90 3.83
C ALA A 96 -4.03 -1.06 4.85
N HIS A 97 -4.86 -1.70 5.68
CA HIS A 97 -5.42 -1.11 6.92
C HIS A 97 -4.31 -0.87 7.97
N ALA A 98 -3.20 -0.26 7.57
CA ALA A 98 -2.16 0.22 8.44
C ALA A 98 -2.55 1.60 8.97
N ARG A 99 -2.05 1.97 10.15
CA ARG A 99 -2.21 3.32 10.68
C ARG A 99 -1.61 4.30 9.64
N ASP A 100 -2.42 5.23 9.15
CA ASP A 100 -2.10 6.19 8.07
C ASP A 100 -2.03 5.63 6.63
N ASP A 101 -2.66 4.48 6.35
CA ASP A 101 -2.80 3.85 5.01
C ASP A 101 -1.47 3.66 4.25
N ARG A 102 -0.36 3.53 4.99
CA ARG A 102 1.00 3.42 4.44
C ARG A 102 1.72 2.23 5.04
N LEU A 103 1.97 1.22 4.22
CA LEU A 103 2.76 0.05 4.58
C LEU A 103 4.21 0.23 4.12
N TRP A 104 5.16 0.09 5.04
CA TRP A 104 6.58 -0.02 4.71
C TRP A 104 6.87 -1.47 4.32
N LEU A 105 7.42 -1.68 3.12
CA LEU A 105 7.89 -2.99 2.69
C LEU A 105 9.40 -2.96 2.48
N ASP A 106 10.04 -4.06 2.86
CA ASP A 106 11.41 -4.36 2.45
C ASP A 106 11.43 -4.63 0.94
N ARG A 107 12.44 -4.11 0.25
CA ARG A 107 12.60 -4.23 -1.20
C ARG A 107 14.05 -4.52 -1.57
N LEU A 108 14.21 -5.33 -2.60
CA LEU A 108 15.44 -5.47 -3.36
C LEU A 108 15.22 -4.98 -4.79
N GLU A 109 16.08 -4.05 -5.21
CA GLU A 109 16.24 -3.69 -6.60
C GLU A 109 17.34 -4.61 -7.16
N LEU A 110 17.01 -5.42 -8.16
CA LEU A 110 17.88 -6.42 -8.75
C LEU A 110 18.08 -6.13 -10.24
N ARG A 111 19.29 -6.37 -10.73
CA ARG A 111 19.56 -6.49 -12.18
C ARG A 111 19.61 -7.96 -12.56
N LEU A 112 18.73 -8.38 -13.45
CA LEU A 112 18.67 -9.73 -14.01
C LEU A 112 19.82 -9.99 -15.00
N ASP A 113 19.92 -11.22 -15.50
CA ASP A 113 20.99 -11.63 -16.44
C ASP A 113 20.85 -11.04 -17.84
N ASP A 114 19.62 -10.76 -18.26
CA ASP A 114 19.31 -10.08 -19.52
C ASP A 114 19.49 -8.56 -19.43
N GLY A 115 19.84 -8.04 -18.24
CA GLY A 115 20.02 -6.62 -17.97
C GLY A 115 18.76 -5.90 -17.53
N GLU A 116 17.60 -6.57 -17.42
CA GLU A 116 16.38 -5.97 -16.87
C GLU A 116 16.56 -5.63 -15.38
N GLU A 117 16.05 -4.47 -14.97
CA GLU A 117 16.00 -4.08 -13.57
C GLU A 117 14.62 -4.30 -12.98
N VAL A 118 14.55 -5.09 -11.90
CA VAL A 118 13.30 -5.45 -11.25
C VAL A 118 13.30 -5.06 -9.78
N VAL A 119 12.12 -4.76 -9.25
CA VAL A 119 11.92 -4.46 -7.83
C VAL A 119 11.13 -5.58 -7.19
N VAL A 120 11.77 -6.29 -6.25
CA VAL A 120 11.19 -7.38 -5.50
C VAL A 120 10.76 -6.90 -4.13
N ASN A 121 9.45 -6.91 -3.86
CA ASN A 121 8.91 -6.68 -2.51
C ASN A 121 9.11 -7.95 -1.66
N LEU A 122 9.65 -7.78 -0.46
CA LEU A 122 9.91 -8.87 0.46
C LEU A 122 8.86 -8.92 1.56
N ASP A 123 8.48 -10.14 1.95
CA ASP A 123 7.59 -10.42 3.06
C ASP A 123 8.08 -11.66 3.84
N GLN A 124 7.28 -12.12 4.80
CA GLN A 124 7.59 -13.26 5.68
C GLN A 124 7.76 -14.60 4.93
N TYR A 125 7.28 -14.72 3.70
CA TYR A 125 7.38 -15.89 2.83
C TYR A 125 8.41 -15.71 1.71
N SER A 126 9.23 -14.65 1.80
CA SER A 126 10.39 -14.44 0.95
C SER A 126 11.64 -15.04 1.59
N ARG A 127 12.39 -15.82 0.80
CA ARG A 127 13.71 -16.33 1.16
C ARG A 127 14.76 -15.83 0.17
N ILE A 128 15.89 -15.35 0.68
CA ILE A 128 16.99 -14.83 -0.12
C ILE A 128 18.22 -15.70 0.11
N GLU A 129 18.80 -16.19 -0.97
CA GLU A 129 20.00 -17.02 -0.99
C GLU A 129 21.07 -16.32 -1.84
N THR A 130 22.31 -16.24 -1.34
CA THR A 130 23.44 -15.78 -2.15
C THR A 130 23.89 -16.95 -3.02
N ILE A 131 23.96 -16.75 -4.35
CA ILE A 131 24.18 -17.83 -5.32
C ILE A 131 25.43 -17.65 -6.20
N GLY A 132 26.40 -16.86 -5.75
CA GLY A 132 27.69 -16.71 -6.42
C GLY A 132 28.79 -16.32 -5.44
N GLU A 133 30.04 -16.52 -5.85
CA GLU A 133 31.17 -15.85 -5.20
C GLU A 133 30.98 -14.33 -5.33
N PRO A 134 31.21 -13.53 -4.26
CA PRO A 134 31.23 -12.09 -4.41
C PRO A 134 32.26 -11.79 -5.50
N ALA A 135 31.84 -11.15 -6.59
CA ALA A 135 32.69 -10.88 -7.73
C ALA A 135 34.05 -10.35 -7.21
N SER A 136 35.07 -11.19 -7.31
CA SER A 136 36.42 -10.88 -6.85
C SER A 136 36.84 -9.57 -7.47
N ALA A 137 37.42 -8.70 -6.65
CA ALA A 137 38.14 -7.52 -7.10
C ALA A 137 39.09 -7.91 -8.26
N PRO A 138 39.29 -7.03 -9.26
CA PRO A 138 40.21 -7.30 -10.35
C PRO A 138 41.58 -7.68 -9.78
N PRO A 139 42.27 -8.69 -10.34
CA PRO A 139 43.59 -9.06 -9.86
C PRO A 139 44.48 -7.83 -9.92
N ALA A 140 45.04 -7.45 -8.76
CA ALA A 140 46.06 -6.42 -8.70
C ALA A 140 47.19 -6.82 -9.64
N ALA A 141 47.46 -5.94 -10.61
CA ALA A 141 48.52 -6.07 -11.59
C ALA A 141 49.91 -6.12 -10.93
#